data_AF-A0A1V9XRU2-F1
#
_entry.id   AF-A0A1V9XRU2-F1
#
_cell.length_a   1.000
_cell.length_b   1.000
_cell.length_c   1.000
_cell.angle_alpha   90.00
_cell.angle_beta   90.00
_cell.angle_gamma   90.00
#
_symmetry.space_group_name_H-M   'P 1'
#
loop_
_entity.id
_entity.type
_entity.pdbx_description
1 polymer ?
#
loop_
_entity_poly.entity_id
_entity_poly.type
_entity_poly.pdbx_seq_one_letter_code
_entity_poly.pdbx_strand_id
1 'polypeptide(L)'
;MSASIQVKNEEDLEDRLGTAPGDVTIGALFPVREAPDAKNAQTRTCGAIREQYGIHRVEAAFQTLDEINSNPRLLPNITLGIEIRDSCWSVHDMVRHVAEIRRDMRMDSQLDVFDLLFAKNR
;
A
#
# COMPACT_ATOMS: atom_id res chain seq x y z
N MET A 1 12.09 11.02 -3.63
CA MET A 1 12.88 9.82 -4.00
C MET A 1 12.09 9.16 -5.12
N SER A 2 12.67 8.82 -6.28
CA SER A 2 11.87 8.25 -7.37
C SER A 2 11.30 6.88 -6.99
N ALA A 3 10.06 6.85 -6.51
CA ALA A 3 9.31 5.62 -6.31
C ALA A 3 9.03 5.02 -7.69
N SER A 4 9.46 3.78 -7.90
CA SER A 4 9.25 3.07 -9.17
C SER A 4 8.03 2.18 -9.03
N ILE A 5 7.01 2.37 -9.89
CA ILE A 5 5.88 1.46 -9.99
C ILE A 5 6.42 0.09 -10.45
N GLN A 6 6.20 -0.95 -9.66
CA GLN A 6 6.57 -2.31 -10.03
C GLN A 6 5.32 -3.08 -10.46
N VAL A 7 4.86 -2.87 -11.69
CA VAL A 7 3.85 -3.75 -12.29
C VAL A 7 4.57 -5.02 -12.75
N LYS A 8 4.77 -5.99 -11.85
CA LYS A 8 5.23 -7.32 -12.23
C LYS A 8 4.07 -8.10 -12.85
N ASN A 9 4.32 -8.69 -14.02
CA ASN A 9 3.54 -9.82 -14.51
C ASN A 9 4.09 -11.10 -13.87
N GLU A 10 3.22 -12.11 -13.79
CA GLU A 10 3.43 -13.46 -13.25
C GLU A 10 3.31 -13.63 -11.73
N GLU A 11 2.23 -14.35 -11.37
CA GLU A 11 2.12 -15.31 -10.27
C GLU A 11 3.17 -15.19 -9.17
N ASP A 12 2.90 -14.37 -8.15
CA ASP A 12 3.11 -14.74 -6.74
C ASP A 12 2.76 -13.57 -5.83
N LEU A 13 1.70 -13.77 -5.03
CA LEU A 13 1.46 -13.29 -3.66
C LEU A 13 1.82 -11.85 -3.22
N GLU A 14 2.15 -10.93 -4.10
CA GLU A 14 2.27 -9.52 -3.77
C GLU A 14 1.56 -8.67 -4.83
N ASP A 15 0.25 -8.49 -4.66
CA ASP A 15 -0.53 -7.42 -5.31
C ASP A 15 -0.08 -5.99 -4.90
N ARG A 16 1.17 -5.86 -4.40
CA ARG A 16 1.83 -4.61 -4.05
C ARG A 16 2.29 -3.94 -5.35
N LEU A 17 1.68 -2.80 -5.64
CA LEU A 17 2.00 -1.97 -6.80
C LEU A 17 3.26 -1.13 -6.57
N GLY A 18 3.54 -0.79 -5.31
CA GLY A 18 4.72 -0.04 -4.93
C GLY A 18 4.73 0.33 -3.46
N THR A 19 5.92 0.54 -2.92
CA THR A 19 6.14 0.84 -1.50
C THR A 19 7.23 1.89 -1.34
N ALA A 20 7.05 2.80 -0.38
CA ALA A 20 8.07 3.70 0.10
C ALA A 20 8.18 3.56 1.63
N PRO A 21 9.38 3.36 2.18
CA PRO A 21 9.56 3.29 3.62
C PRO A 21 9.40 4.67 4.27
N GLY A 22 9.03 4.69 5.55
CA GLY A 22 8.98 5.89 6.37
C GLY A 22 8.70 5.54 7.83
N ASP A 23 8.73 6.55 8.70
CA ASP A 23 8.42 6.41 10.12
C ASP A 23 6.94 6.08 10.34
N VAL A 24 6.07 6.57 9.45
CA VAL A 24 4.64 6.24 9.44
C VAL A 24 4.24 5.80 8.04
N THR A 25 3.82 4.55 7.90
CA THR A 25 3.39 3.99 6.60
C THR A 25 1.88 4.11 6.41
N ILE A 26 1.47 4.68 5.28
CA ILE A 26 0.05 4.76 4.87
C ILE A 26 -0.27 3.61 3.91
N GLY A 27 -1.25 2.77 4.25
CA GLY A 27 -1.78 1.77 3.32
C GLY A 27 -2.78 2.39 2.34
N ALA A 28 -2.61 2.15 1.05
CA ALA A 28 -3.48 2.65 -0.01
C ALA A 28 -3.91 1.54 -0.98
N LEU A 29 -5.17 1.60 -1.41
CA LEU A 29 -5.75 0.66 -2.36
C LEU A 29 -6.21 1.42 -3.60
N PHE A 30 -5.69 1.03 -4.77
CA PHE A 30 -6.12 1.61 -6.05
C PHE A 30 -6.64 0.53 -6.99
N PRO A 31 -7.72 0.78 -7.74
CA PRO A 31 -8.22 -0.17 -8.72
C PRO A 31 -7.45 -0.02 -10.04
N VAL A 32 -6.24 -0.58 -10.07
CA VAL A 32 -5.38 -0.48 -11.26
C VAL A 32 -5.86 -1.43 -12.35
N ARG A 33 -6.40 -2.58 -11.98
CA ARG A 33 -6.99 -3.54 -12.91
C ARG A 33 -8.51 -3.64 -12.78
N GLU A 34 -9.13 -4.20 -13.82
CA GLU A 34 -10.53 -4.59 -13.80
C GLU A 34 -10.79 -5.78 -12.87
N ALA A 35 -12.04 -5.91 -12.44
CA ALA A 35 -12.48 -7.04 -11.63
C ALA A 35 -12.36 -8.35 -12.42
N PRO A 36 -12.06 -9.48 -11.74
CA PRO A 36 -12.04 -10.78 -12.37
C PRO A 36 -13.35 -11.06 -13.12
N ASP A 37 -13.24 -11.57 -14.34
CA ASP A 37 -14.41 -12.01 -15.11
C ASP A 37 -14.98 -13.31 -14.54
N ALA A 38 -16.16 -13.73 -15.02
CA ALA A 38 -16.82 -14.94 -14.51
C ALA A 38 -15.96 -16.22 -14.64
N LYS A 39 -15.00 -16.24 -15.59
CA LYS A 39 -14.09 -17.36 -15.82
C LYS A 39 -12.94 -17.37 -14.81
N ASN A 40 -12.44 -16.20 -14.45
CA ASN A 40 -11.33 -16.02 -13.51
C ASN A 40 -11.78 -15.69 -12.09
N ALA A 41 -13.09 -15.72 -11.79
CA ALA A 41 -13.62 -15.48 -10.46
C ALA A 41 -13.06 -16.43 -9.39
N GLN A 42 -12.74 -17.68 -9.77
CA GLN A 42 -12.18 -18.69 -8.86
C GLN A 42 -10.66 -18.52 -8.66
N THR A 43 -9.93 -18.22 -9.73
CA THR A 43 -8.48 -17.96 -9.68
C THR A 43 -8.15 -16.56 -9.15
N ARG A 44 -9.15 -15.68 -9.14
CA ARG A 44 -9.07 -14.25 -8.75
C ARG A 44 -8.01 -13.49 -9.54
N THR A 45 -7.80 -13.91 -10.79
CA THR A 45 -6.92 -13.21 -11.70
C THR A 45 -7.59 -11.91 -12.13
N CYS A 46 -6.96 -10.79 -11.81
CA CYS A 46 -7.46 -9.48 -12.18
C CYS A 46 -7.47 -9.28 -13.70
N GLY A 47 -8.36 -8.42 -14.18
CA GLY A 47 -8.53 -8.13 -15.60
C GLY A 47 -7.48 -7.16 -16.15
N ALA A 48 -7.83 -6.49 -17.25
CA ALA A 48 -6.94 -5.54 -17.93
C ALA A 48 -6.61 -4.31 -17.06
N ILE A 49 -5.46 -3.69 -17.35
CA ILE A 49 -5.01 -2.46 -16.67
C ILE A 49 -5.85 -1.26 -17.13
N ARG A 50 -6.27 -0.44 -16.16
CA ARG A 50 -7.04 0.79 -16.33
C ARG A 50 -6.12 2.00 -16.14
N GLU A 51 -5.37 2.36 -17.17
CA GLU A 51 -4.32 3.40 -17.08
C GLU A 51 -4.82 4.72 -16.48
N GLN A 52 -5.96 5.23 -16.96
CA GLN A 52 -6.50 6.53 -16.54
C GLN A 52 -7.03 6.57 -15.10
N TYR A 53 -7.53 5.44 -14.58
CA TYR A 53 -8.15 5.36 -13.25
C TYR A 53 -7.22 4.76 -12.19
N GLY A 54 -6.25 3.96 -12.63
CA GLY A 54 -5.31 3.24 -11.79
C GLY A 54 -3.99 3.96 -11.67
N ILE A 55 -3.20 3.91 -12.74
CA ILE A 55 -1.78 4.32 -12.74
C ILE A 55 -1.63 5.79 -12.35
N HIS A 56 -2.44 6.68 -12.92
CA HIS A 56 -2.36 8.10 -12.55
C HIS A 56 -2.59 8.36 -11.05
N ARG A 57 -3.41 7.55 -10.37
CA ARG A 57 -3.64 7.68 -8.92
C ARG A 57 -2.47 7.18 -8.10
N VAL A 58 -1.84 6.10 -8.55
CA VAL A 58 -0.60 5.58 -7.95
C VAL A 58 0.50 6.63 -8.04
N GLU A 59 0.68 7.24 -9.21
CA GLU A 59 1.68 8.28 -9.43
C GLU A 59 1.37 9.54 -8.60
N ALA A 60 0.12 9.99 -8.61
CA ALA A 60 -0.30 11.14 -7.80
C ALA A 60 -0.10 10.89 -6.30
N ALA A 61 -0.28 9.65 -5.82
CA ALA A 61 -0.02 9.30 -4.43
C ALA A 61 1.48 9.38 -4.09
N PHE A 62 2.37 8.87 -4.95
CA PHE A 62 3.81 9.01 -4.75
C PHE A 62 4.27 10.46 -4.83
N GLN A 63 3.75 11.24 -5.78
CA GLN A 63 4.04 12.66 -5.88
C GLN A 63 3.59 13.41 -4.62
N THR A 64 2.39 13.12 -4.13
CA THR A 64 1.87 13.73 -2.89
C THR A 64 2.73 13.37 -1.69
N LEU A 65 3.23 12.12 -1.62
CA LEU A 65 4.14 11.68 -0.57
C LEU A 65 5.44 12.48 -0.58
N ASP A 66 6.06 12.64 -1.75
CA ASP A 66 7.27 13.44 -1.93
C ASP A 66 7.03 14.93 -1.57
N GLU A 67 5.87 15.49 -1.95
CA GLU A 67 5.50 16.88 -1.60
C GLU A 67 5.31 17.07 -0.09
N ILE A 68 4.73 16.10 0.62
CA ILE A 68 4.57 16.17 2.08
C ILE A 68 5.93 16.05 2.76
N ASN A 69 6.73 15.05 2.40
CA ASN A 69 8.03 14.78 3.02
C ASN A 69 9.07 15.89 2.75
N SER A 70 8.93 16.62 1.64
CA SER A 70 9.81 17.76 1.32
C SER A 70 9.37 19.07 1.96
N ASN A 71 8.15 19.15 2.52
CA ASN A 71 7.63 20.37 3.11
C ASN A 71 7.93 20.43 4.62
N PRO A 72 8.86 21.30 5.07
CA PRO A 72 9.29 21.35 6.48
C PRO A 72 8.19 21.84 7.44
N ARG A 73 7.06 22.35 6.94
CA ARG A 73 5.91 22.77 7.77
C ARG A 73 4.92 21.64 8.03
N LEU A 74 4.96 20.56 7.25
CA LEU A 74 4.07 19.42 7.38
C LEU A 74 4.86 18.26 7.97
N LEU A 75 4.40 17.72 9.10
CA LEU A 75 5.02 16.58 9.79
C LEU A 75 6.54 16.73 10.01
N PRO A 76 6.99 17.79 10.72
CA PRO A 76 8.42 17.99 10.96
C PRO A 76 9.02 16.82 11.72
N ASN A 77 10.17 16.33 11.23
CA ASN A 77 10.92 15.18 11.78
C ASN A 77 10.20 13.82 11.68
N ILE A 78 9.18 13.69 10.82
CA ILE A 78 8.51 12.42 10.55
C ILE A 78 8.49 12.22 9.03
N THR A 79 8.99 11.09 8.57
CA THR A 79 8.92 10.68 7.17
C THR A 79 7.70 9.82 6.95
N LEU A 80 6.83 10.21 6.03
CA LEU A 80 5.73 9.35 5.60
C LEU A 80 6.23 8.29 4.60
N GLY A 81 5.87 7.04 4.87
CA GLY A 81 5.93 5.93 3.94
C GLY A 81 4.56 5.65 3.34
N ILE A 82 4.53 4.84 2.28
CA ILE A 82 3.29 4.38 1.66
C ILE A 82 3.43 2.93 1.21
N GLU A 83 2.37 2.15 1.32
CA GLU A 83 2.23 0.84 0.70
C GLU A 83 0.98 0.84 -0.16
N ILE A 84 1.15 0.60 -1.45
CA ILE A 84 0.06 0.64 -2.43
C ILE A 84 -0.21 -0.79 -2.91
N ARG A 85 -1.47 -1.22 -2.85
CA ARG A 85 -1.93 -2.50 -3.40
C ARG A 85 -3.05 -2.34 -4.43
N ASP A 86 -3.14 -3.25 -5.38
CA ASP A 86 -4.22 -3.27 -6.36
C ASP A 86 -5.49 -3.87 -5.77
N SER A 87 -6.61 -3.14 -5.78
CA SER A 87 -7.90 -3.69 -5.34
C SER A 87 -8.66 -4.43 -6.43
N CYS A 88 -8.17 -4.38 -7.68
CA CYS A 88 -8.79 -4.97 -8.87
C CYS A 88 -10.28 -4.61 -9.01
N TRP A 89 -10.72 -3.47 -8.50
CA TRP A 89 -12.14 -3.08 -8.48
C TRP A 89 -13.08 -4.15 -7.86
N SER A 90 -12.56 -4.95 -6.93
CA SER A 90 -13.23 -6.10 -6.33
C SER A 90 -13.27 -5.95 -4.81
N VAL A 91 -14.46 -6.12 -4.23
CA VAL A 91 -14.65 -6.03 -2.76
C VAL A 91 -13.87 -7.14 -2.04
N HIS A 92 -13.78 -8.33 -2.65
CA HIS A 92 -13.05 -9.45 -2.06
C HIS A 92 -11.56 -9.12 -1.91
N ASP A 93 -10.95 -8.63 -2.99
CA ASP A 93 -9.51 -8.32 -3.02
C ASP A 93 -9.20 -7.09 -2.16
N MET A 94 -10.08 -6.08 -2.16
CA MET A 94 -10.03 -4.98 -1.20
C MET A 94 -9.96 -5.47 0.25
N VAL A 95 -10.89 -6.34 0.67
CA VAL A 95 -10.91 -6.85 2.07
C VAL A 95 -9.65 -7.66 2.38
N ARG A 96 -9.20 -8.49 1.44
CA ARG A 96 -7.96 -9.25 1.58
C ARG A 96 -6.76 -8.32 1.78
N HIS A 97 -6.61 -7.30 0.95
CA HIS A 97 -5.49 -6.37 1.03
C HIS A 97 -5.52 -5.50 2.29
N VAL A 98 -6.71 -5.11 2.77
CA VAL A 98 -6.82 -4.46 4.10
C VAL A 98 -6.30 -5.39 5.21
N ALA A 99 -6.63 -6.69 5.15
CA ALA A 99 -6.13 -7.64 6.13
C ALA A 99 -4.62 -7.87 6.03
N GLU A 100 -4.05 -7.84 4.82
CA GLU A 100 -2.60 -7.91 4.57
C GLU A 100 -1.89 -6.66 5.11
N ILE A 101 -2.36 -5.46 4.78
CA ILE A 101 -1.82 -4.19 5.29
C ILE A 101 -1.81 -4.18 6.82
N ARG A 102 -2.89 -4.65 7.46
CA ARG A 102 -2.94 -4.77 8.92
C ARG A 102 -1.88 -5.74 9.47
N ARG A 103 -1.62 -6.85 8.77
CA ARG A 103 -0.58 -7.81 9.19
C ARG A 103 0.81 -7.21 9.04
N ASP A 104 1.07 -6.53 7.94
CA ASP A 104 2.39 -5.94 7.65
C ASP A 104 2.71 -4.82 8.66
N MET A 105 1.75 -3.93 8.93
CA MET A 105 1.89 -2.90 9.97
C MET A 105 2.05 -3.46 11.38
N ARG A 106 1.48 -4.64 11.67
CA ARG A 106 1.61 -5.32 12.96
C ARG A 106 2.98 -6.00 13.12
N MET A 107 3.67 -6.32 12.03
CA MET A 107 5.00 -6.94 12.11
C MET A 107 6.11 -5.90 12.32
N ASP A 108 5.95 -4.68 11.81
CA ASP A 108 6.87 -3.56 12.10
C ASP A 108 6.73 -3.03 13.54
N SER A 109 5.58 -3.26 14.20
CA SER A 109 5.33 -2.88 15.59
C SER A 109 5.90 -3.85 16.63
N GLN A 110 6.87 -4.71 16.28
CA GLN A 110 7.58 -5.56 17.26
C GLN A 110 8.59 -4.80 18.15
N LEU A 111 8.52 -3.47 18.15
CA LEU A 111 8.91 -2.62 19.27
C LEU A 111 7.65 -1.84 19.70
N ASP A 112 6.79 -2.52 20.46
CA ASP A 112 5.50 -1.97 20.83
C ASP A 112 5.69 -0.76 21.78
N VAL A 113 4.95 0.33 21.54
CA VAL A 113 4.80 1.43 22.52
C VAL A 113 4.28 0.90 23.87
N PHE A 114 3.61 -0.26 23.85
CA PHE A 114 3.24 -1.02 25.04
C PHE A 114 4.45 -1.60 25.80
N ASP A 115 5.50 -2.09 25.15
CA ASP A 115 6.74 -2.50 25.83
C ASP A 115 7.49 -1.30 26.42
N LEU A 116 7.45 -0.12 25.78
CA LEU A 116 7.96 1.12 26.38
C LEU A 116 7.14 1.60 27.59
N LEU A 117 5.82 1.39 27.59
CA LEU A 117 4.93 1.72 28.71
C LEU A 117 5.06 0.72 29.87
N PHE A 118 5.32 -0.56 29.60
CA PHE A 118 5.47 -1.60 30.62
C PHE A 118 6.92 -1.79 31.10
N ALA A 119 7.93 -1.46 30.31
CA ALA A 119 9.34 -1.47 30.75
C ALA A 119 9.70 -0.28 31.66
N LYS A 120 8.89 0.80 31.66
CA LYS A 120 9.09 1.93 32.58
C LYS A 120 8.47 1.71 33.97
N ASN A 121 7.89 0.53 34.21
CA ASN A 121 7.25 0.16 35.47
C ASN A 121 7.73 -1.20 36.02
N ARG A 122 9.01 -1.52 35.80
CA ARG A 122 9.75 -2.52 36.57
C ARG A 122 11.12 -1.96 36.96
#